data_AF-A0A7R8NVS3-F1
#
_entry.id   AF-A0A7R8NVS3-F1
#
_cell.length_a   1.000
_cell.length_b   1.000
_cell.length_c   1.000
_cell.angle_alpha   90.00
_cell.angle_beta   90.00
_cell.angle_gamma   90.00
#
_symmetry.space_group_name_H-M   'P 1'
#
loop_
_entity.id
_entity.type
_entity.pdbx_description
1 polymer ?
#
loop_
_entity_poly.entity_id
_entity_poly.type
_entity_poly.pdbx_seq_one_letter_code
_entity_poly.pdbx_strand_id
1 'polypeptide(L)'
;MARFEHTVTVAALDRRWFEEAAGHAVDLFDASREQDGAILLPDGRPIHGLRLLKGRHLQSGAWYGEDPEGKAGEDAPEAAPEAAVLREWRPSRTVEVESRVAEEGMSLRVGVRLREPRTPKALEVSLDGHNPQGGSLYRFSGRARADLHAWWAALDRPSSAPPAARAPVVGTAKHRLGKARLTVTPRPAEDGTWRVSVVLSVRGRWLLRPVAAVGLLLARRPVERGFREGVDGAAEEWAELLAELPSLHGEALRAEIADALTTP
;
A
#
# COMPACT_ATOMS: atom_id res chain seq x y z
N MET A 1 26.61 4.85 8.00
CA MET A 1 25.21 4.40 8.12
C MET A 1 24.45 5.60 8.62
N ALA A 2 23.37 5.97 7.94
CA ALA A 2 22.53 7.10 8.34
C ALA A 2 21.25 6.54 8.96
N ARG A 3 20.80 7.15 10.05
CA ARG A 3 19.53 6.86 10.70
C ARG A 3 18.78 8.18 10.83
N PHE A 4 17.54 8.18 10.38
CA PHE A 4 16.60 9.27 10.52
C PHE A 4 15.39 8.75 11.30
N GLU A 5 14.87 9.59 12.18
CA GLU A 5 13.76 9.24 13.05
C GLU A 5 12.86 10.46 13.15
N HIS A 6 11.57 10.22 12.97
CA HIS A 6 10.52 11.23 13.09
C HIS A 6 9.31 10.57 13.71
N THR A 7 8.61 11.31 14.57
CA THR A 7 7.44 10.81 15.28
C THR A 7 6.31 11.77 15.06
N VAL A 8 5.18 11.24 14.60
CA VAL A 8 3.96 11.98 14.34
C VAL A 8 2.85 11.48 15.24
N THR A 9 1.86 12.33 15.48
CA THR A 9 0.64 11.98 16.18
C THR A 9 -0.48 11.95 15.16
N VAL A 10 -1.22 10.85 15.09
CA VAL A 10 -2.29 10.65 14.10
C VAL A 10 -3.57 10.24 14.81
N ALA A 11 -4.71 10.57 14.19
CA ALA A 11 -6.00 10.10 14.67
C ALA A 11 -6.07 8.56 14.65
N ALA A 12 -6.74 8.00 15.65
CA ALA A 12 -6.87 6.56 15.82
C ALA A 12 -7.98 6.00 14.92
N LEU A 13 -7.66 4.95 14.16
CA LEU A 13 -8.66 4.17 13.44
C LEU A 13 -9.23 3.09 14.35
N ASP A 14 -10.56 2.99 14.41
CA ASP A 14 -11.21 1.91 15.13
C ASP A 14 -10.93 0.56 14.47
N ARG A 15 -10.41 -0.38 15.26
CA ARG A 15 -10.02 -1.70 14.77
C ARG A 15 -11.23 -2.49 14.25
N ARG A 16 -12.36 -2.41 14.95
CA ARG A 16 -13.55 -3.21 14.63
C ARG A 16 -14.16 -2.73 13.33
N TRP A 17 -14.29 -1.41 13.17
CA TRP A 17 -14.72 -0.77 11.93
C TRP A 17 -13.81 -1.20 10.76
N PHE A 18 -12.48 -1.19 10.95
CA PHE A 18 -11.54 -1.58 9.89
C PHE A 18 -11.70 -3.05 9.47
N GLU A 19 -11.77 -3.97 10.43
CA GLU A 19 -11.97 -5.39 10.16
C GLU A 19 -13.32 -5.64 9.48
N GLU A 20 -14.37 -4.91 9.90
CA GLU A 20 -15.70 -4.99 9.32
C GLU A 20 -15.74 -4.46 7.88
N ALA A 21 -15.17 -3.29 7.61
CA ALA A 21 -15.06 -2.71 6.27
C ALA A 21 -14.32 -3.64 5.30
N ALA A 22 -13.20 -4.23 5.74
CA ALA A 22 -12.44 -5.19 4.94
C ALA A 22 -13.25 -6.47 4.65
N GLY A 23 -14.00 -6.97 5.64
CA GLY A 23 -14.93 -8.08 5.47
C GLY A 23 -15.98 -7.78 4.39
N HIS A 24 -16.67 -6.64 4.51
CA HIS A 24 -17.70 -6.21 3.56
C HIS A 24 -17.16 -6.04 2.15
N ALA A 25 -15.99 -5.42 1.98
CA ALA A 25 -15.35 -5.27 0.68
C ALA A 25 -15.07 -6.65 0.04
N VAL A 26 -14.48 -7.58 0.80
CA VAL A 26 -14.20 -8.94 0.30
C VAL A 26 -15.48 -9.68 -0.06
N ASP A 27 -16.54 -9.57 0.75
CA ASP A 27 -17.82 -10.24 0.51
C ASP A 27 -18.56 -9.66 -0.70
N LEU A 28 -18.46 -8.34 -0.94
CA LEU A 28 -18.97 -7.69 -2.15
C LEU A 28 -18.24 -8.20 -3.40
N PHE A 29 -16.91 -8.29 -3.36
CA PHE A 29 -16.16 -8.89 -4.47
C PHE A 29 -16.51 -10.36 -4.64
N ASP A 30 -16.56 -11.16 -3.59
CA ASP A 30 -16.85 -12.60 -3.68
C ASP A 30 -18.25 -12.89 -4.27
N ALA A 31 -19.22 -12.01 -4.00
CA ALA A 31 -20.57 -12.12 -4.55
C ALA A 31 -20.75 -11.42 -5.92
N SER A 32 -19.74 -10.66 -6.38
CA SER A 32 -19.79 -9.96 -7.66
C SER A 32 -19.73 -10.92 -8.85
N ARG A 33 -20.24 -10.47 -9.99
CA ARG A 33 -20.32 -11.25 -11.22
C ARG A 33 -19.77 -10.43 -12.36
N GLU A 34 -19.22 -11.10 -13.36
CA GLU A 34 -18.79 -10.45 -14.59
C GLU A 34 -19.86 -10.58 -15.66
N GLN A 35 -20.10 -9.48 -16.38
CA GLN A 35 -20.98 -9.42 -17.54
C GLN A 35 -20.40 -8.42 -18.55
N ASP A 36 -20.12 -8.89 -19.77
CA ASP A 36 -19.56 -8.08 -20.87
C ASP A 36 -18.30 -7.28 -20.47
N GLY A 37 -17.45 -7.91 -19.64
CA GLY A 37 -16.24 -7.34 -19.08
C GLY A 37 -16.45 -6.36 -17.91
N ALA A 38 -17.69 -5.96 -17.60
CA ALA A 38 -17.99 -5.17 -16.41
C ALA A 38 -18.11 -6.08 -15.17
N ILE A 39 -17.58 -5.62 -14.03
CA ILE A 39 -17.76 -6.32 -12.76
C ILE A 39 -18.96 -5.72 -12.05
N LEU A 40 -20.03 -6.51 -11.93
CA LEU A 40 -21.27 -6.11 -11.30
C LEU A 40 -21.29 -6.56 -9.84
N LEU A 41 -21.61 -5.62 -8.94
CA LEU A 41 -21.92 -5.92 -7.55
C LEU A 41 -23.23 -6.75 -7.44
N PRO A 42 -23.53 -7.32 -6.26
CA PRO A 42 -24.73 -8.14 -6.07
C PRO A 42 -26.06 -7.43 -6.36
N ASP A 43 -26.07 -6.10 -6.32
CA ASP A 43 -27.21 -5.23 -6.66
C ASP A 43 -27.30 -4.93 -8.18
N GLY A 44 -26.37 -5.46 -8.98
CA GLY A 44 -26.31 -5.31 -10.43
C GLY A 44 -25.58 -4.05 -10.92
N ARG A 45 -25.10 -3.18 -10.03
CA ARG A 45 -24.36 -1.98 -10.43
C ARG A 45 -22.91 -2.31 -10.79
N PRO A 46 -22.34 -1.71 -11.85
CA PRO A 46 -20.94 -1.93 -12.22
C PRO A 46 -19.99 -1.20 -11.26
N ILE A 47 -18.89 -1.85 -10.90
CA ILE A 47 -17.78 -1.23 -10.17
C ILE A 47 -17.10 -0.21 -11.11
N HIS A 48 -16.96 1.02 -10.63
CA HIS A 48 -16.28 2.08 -11.35
C HIS A 48 -14.77 1.80 -11.45
N GLY A 49 -14.15 2.13 -12.58
CA GLY A 49 -12.71 1.96 -12.79
C GLY A 49 -12.20 0.51 -12.86
N LEU A 50 -13.10 -0.50 -12.83
CA LEU A 50 -12.69 -1.91 -12.80
C LEU A 50 -13.44 -2.76 -13.84
N ARG A 51 -12.72 -3.18 -14.88
CA ARG A 51 -13.21 -4.12 -15.90
C ARG A 51 -12.32 -5.35 -15.99
N LEU A 52 -12.91 -6.50 -16.32
CA LEU A 52 -12.18 -7.70 -16.69
C LEU A 52 -11.71 -7.57 -18.15
N LEU A 53 -10.41 -7.45 -18.34
CA LEU A 53 -9.77 -7.37 -19.66
C LEU A 53 -9.49 -8.76 -20.24
N LYS A 54 -9.13 -9.72 -19.38
CA LYS A 54 -8.77 -11.08 -19.81
C LYS A 54 -8.93 -12.09 -18.68
N GLY A 55 -9.32 -13.31 -19.03
CA GLY A 55 -9.38 -14.44 -18.10
C GLY A 55 -10.80 -14.66 -17.58
N ARG A 56 -10.91 -15.11 -16.33
CA ARG A 56 -12.21 -15.32 -15.66
C ARG A 56 -12.22 -14.59 -14.34
N HIS A 57 -13.33 -13.93 -14.03
CA HIS A 57 -13.48 -13.19 -12.78
C HIS A 57 -13.12 -14.02 -11.54
N LEU A 58 -12.32 -13.44 -10.64
CA LEU A 58 -11.80 -14.02 -9.40
C LEU A 58 -11.03 -15.34 -9.58
N GLN A 59 -10.49 -15.58 -10.77
CA GLN A 59 -9.60 -16.70 -11.02
C GLN A 59 -8.15 -16.22 -11.13
N SER A 60 -7.23 -17.07 -10.66
CA SER A 60 -5.80 -16.85 -10.87
C SER A 60 -5.51 -16.65 -12.36
N GLY A 61 -4.83 -15.56 -12.68
CA GLY A 61 -4.49 -15.15 -14.03
C GLY A 61 -5.50 -14.20 -14.69
N ALA A 62 -6.53 -13.74 -13.99
CA ALA A 62 -7.45 -12.69 -14.47
C ALA A 62 -6.76 -11.32 -14.53
N TRP A 63 -7.07 -10.53 -15.56
CA TRP A 63 -6.51 -9.21 -15.80
C TRP A 63 -7.61 -8.19 -15.66
N TYR A 64 -7.38 -7.19 -14.82
CA TYR A 64 -8.31 -6.10 -14.57
C TYR A 64 -7.67 -4.76 -14.92
N GLY A 65 -8.48 -3.79 -15.33
CA GLY A 65 -8.03 -2.43 -15.59
C GLY A 65 -9.19 -1.50 -15.94
N GLU A 66 -8.87 -0.25 -16.26
CA GLU A 66 -9.82 0.74 -16.76
C GLU A 66 -10.10 0.54 -18.25
N ASP A 67 -11.24 1.10 -18.72
CA ASP A 67 -11.61 1.08 -20.12
C ASP A 67 -10.64 1.96 -20.95
N PRO A 68 -9.95 1.42 -21.97
CA PRO A 68 -9.09 2.22 -22.83
C PRO A 68 -9.84 3.32 -23.60
N GLU A 69 -11.15 3.20 -23.82
CA GLU A 69 -11.92 4.17 -24.60
C GLU A 69 -12.18 5.50 -23.84
N GLY A 70 -12.02 5.52 -22.50
CA GLY A 70 -12.23 6.73 -21.69
C GLY A 70 -11.03 7.68 -21.58
N LYS A 71 -9.84 7.26 -22.02
CA LYS A 71 -8.60 8.05 -22.00
C LYS A 71 -7.98 8.29 -23.38
N ALA A 72 -8.65 7.86 -24.45
CA ALA A 72 -8.24 8.13 -25.82
C ALA A 72 -8.64 9.57 -26.24
N GLY A 73 -8.02 10.58 -25.61
CA GLY A 73 -7.81 11.85 -26.29
C GLY A 73 -6.77 11.61 -27.40
N GLU A 74 -6.99 12.19 -28.59
CA GLU A 74 -6.23 11.94 -29.83
C GLU A 74 -4.70 12.14 -29.75
N ASP A 75 -4.16 12.61 -28.61
CA ASP A 75 -2.74 12.87 -28.38
C ASP A 75 -2.12 12.14 -27.16
N ALA A 76 -2.78 11.13 -26.59
CA ALA A 76 -2.17 10.34 -25.52
C ALA A 76 -1.12 9.35 -26.10
N PRO A 77 0.16 9.40 -25.71
CA PRO A 77 1.13 8.39 -26.13
C PRO A 77 0.66 7.01 -25.67
N GLU A 78 0.90 6.01 -26.52
CA GLU A 78 0.52 4.59 -26.42
C GLU A 78 1.08 3.92 -25.13
N ALA A 79 0.56 4.33 -23.97
CA ALA A 79 0.88 3.75 -22.67
C ALA A 79 0.04 2.48 -22.52
N ALA A 80 0.71 1.34 -22.32
CA ALA A 80 0.03 0.09 -22.05
C ALA A 80 -0.93 0.28 -20.85
N PRO A 81 -2.20 -0.17 -20.94
CA PRO A 81 -3.16 0.00 -19.86
C PRO A 81 -2.57 -0.58 -18.57
N GLU A 82 -2.69 0.17 -17.48
CA GLU A 82 -2.28 -0.28 -16.15
C GLU A 82 -3.14 -1.48 -15.73
N ALA A 83 -2.71 -2.67 -16.15
CA ALA A 83 -3.45 -3.89 -15.92
C ALA A 83 -2.94 -4.58 -14.64
N ALA A 84 -3.86 -4.81 -13.71
CA ALA A 84 -3.63 -5.62 -12.52
C ALA A 84 -3.96 -7.08 -12.81
N VAL A 85 -3.02 -7.98 -12.55
CA VAL A 85 -3.19 -9.43 -12.69
C VAL A 85 -3.46 -10.04 -11.32
N LEU A 86 -4.60 -10.69 -11.18
CA LEU A 86 -4.93 -11.47 -9.99
C LEU A 86 -4.10 -12.76 -9.97
N ARG A 87 -3.25 -12.93 -8.96
CA ARG A 87 -2.39 -14.11 -8.78
C ARG A 87 -3.04 -15.17 -7.93
N GLU A 88 -3.71 -14.78 -6.86
CA GLU A 88 -4.43 -15.70 -5.98
C GLU A 88 -5.68 -15.01 -5.44
N TRP A 89 -6.83 -15.68 -5.53
CA TRP A 89 -8.06 -15.28 -4.84
C TRP A 89 -8.49 -16.41 -3.92
N ARG A 90 -8.25 -16.23 -2.63
CA ARG A 90 -8.74 -17.10 -1.56
C ARG A 90 -9.23 -16.21 -0.43
N PRO A 91 -10.50 -15.80 -0.43
CA PRO A 91 -11.01 -14.78 0.49
C PRO A 91 -10.84 -15.14 1.97
N SER A 92 -10.74 -16.44 2.30
CA SER A 92 -10.47 -16.94 3.65
C SER A 92 -8.99 -17.06 4.03
N ARG A 93 -8.06 -16.92 3.07
CA ARG A 93 -6.61 -17.15 3.31
C ARG A 93 -5.73 -16.06 2.76
N THR A 94 -5.81 -15.78 1.46
CA THR A 94 -4.89 -14.87 0.79
C THR A 94 -5.49 -14.32 -0.49
N VAL A 95 -5.32 -13.03 -0.71
CA VAL A 95 -5.49 -12.38 -2.00
C VAL A 95 -4.13 -11.83 -2.45
N GLU A 96 -3.76 -12.09 -3.70
CA GLU A 96 -2.51 -11.62 -4.29
C GLU A 96 -2.78 -11.01 -5.65
N VAL A 97 -2.32 -9.78 -5.85
CA VAL A 97 -2.46 -9.00 -7.08
C VAL A 97 -1.09 -8.51 -7.52
N GLU A 98 -0.79 -8.60 -8.81
CA GLU A 98 0.42 -8.07 -9.41
C GLU A 98 0.07 -7.08 -10.51
N SER A 99 0.47 -5.83 -10.36
CA SER A 99 0.40 -4.82 -11.42
C SER A 99 1.75 -4.60 -12.07
N ARG A 100 1.75 -4.26 -13.36
CA ARG A 100 2.93 -3.79 -14.08
C ARG A 100 2.64 -2.40 -14.61
N VAL A 101 3.43 -1.45 -14.16
CA VAL A 101 3.36 -0.06 -14.58
C VAL A 101 4.60 0.22 -15.42
N ALA A 102 4.40 0.84 -16.58
CA ALA A 102 5.47 1.31 -17.43
C ALA A 102 5.33 2.83 -17.55
N GLU A 103 6.23 3.57 -16.92
CA GLU A 103 6.17 5.04 -16.85
C GLU A 103 7.53 5.59 -17.25
N GLU A 104 7.57 6.53 -18.21
CA GLU A 104 8.77 7.29 -18.63
C GLU A 104 10.08 6.46 -18.74
N GLY A 105 10.02 5.29 -19.39
CA GLY A 105 11.20 4.42 -19.55
C GLY A 105 11.62 3.67 -18.28
N MET A 106 10.73 3.55 -17.30
CA MET A 106 10.86 2.69 -16.13
C MET A 106 9.80 1.59 -16.18
N SER A 107 10.23 0.34 -16.06
CA SER A 107 9.32 -0.79 -15.86
C SER A 107 9.27 -1.12 -14.38
N LEU A 108 8.07 -1.06 -13.82
CA LEU A 108 7.78 -1.32 -12.41
C LEU A 108 6.85 -2.51 -12.28
N ARG A 109 7.20 -3.46 -11.43
CA ARG A 109 6.33 -4.55 -11.00
C ARG A 109 5.95 -4.31 -9.55
N VAL A 110 4.66 -4.18 -9.30
CA VAL A 110 4.10 -4.04 -7.95
C VAL A 110 3.33 -5.31 -7.64
N GLY A 111 3.67 -5.98 -6.55
CA GLY A 111 2.92 -7.12 -6.02
C GLY A 111 2.33 -6.75 -4.66
N VAL A 112 1.04 -6.98 -4.48
CA VAL A 112 0.33 -6.78 -3.22
C VAL A 112 -0.24 -8.11 -2.79
N ARG A 113 0.07 -8.53 -1.56
CA ARG A 113 -0.45 -9.76 -0.95
C ARG A 113 -1.08 -9.43 0.38
N LEU A 114 -2.37 -9.72 0.50
CA LEU A 114 -3.15 -9.59 1.72
C LEU A 114 -3.41 -10.97 2.32
N ARG A 115 -3.11 -11.15 3.61
CA ARG A 115 -3.39 -12.38 4.36
C ARG A 115 -4.62 -12.23 5.23
N GLU A 116 -5.47 -13.26 5.18
CA GLU A 116 -6.79 -13.29 5.80
C GLU A 116 -7.62 -12.04 5.47
N PRO A 117 -7.97 -11.83 4.18
CA PRO A 117 -8.58 -10.58 3.70
C PRO A 117 -9.80 -10.08 4.47
N ARG A 118 -10.65 -10.97 4.99
CA ARG A 118 -11.85 -10.60 5.77
C ARG A 118 -11.53 -10.05 7.16
N THR A 119 -10.39 -10.40 7.72
CA THR A 119 -9.87 -9.90 8.99
C THR A 119 -8.37 -9.66 8.82
N PRO A 120 -7.99 -8.58 8.10
CA PRO A 120 -6.63 -8.41 7.60
C PRO A 120 -5.57 -8.61 8.68
N LYS A 121 -4.77 -9.68 8.56
CA LYS A 121 -3.69 -9.95 9.51
C LYS A 121 -2.36 -9.38 9.08
N ALA A 122 -2.09 -9.40 7.78
CA ALA A 122 -0.85 -8.87 7.23
C ALA A 122 -1.02 -8.43 5.79
N LEU A 123 -0.36 -7.32 5.45
CA LEU A 123 -0.20 -6.79 4.11
C LEU A 123 1.28 -6.88 3.73
N GLU A 124 1.58 -7.47 2.58
CA GLU A 124 2.92 -7.51 1.99
C GLU A 124 2.88 -6.80 0.65
N VAL A 125 3.79 -5.84 0.45
CA VAL A 125 3.96 -5.13 -0.81
C VAL A 125 5.38 -5.40 -1.32
N SER A 126 5.50 -5.86 -2.55
CA SER A 126 6.78 -6.01 -3.26
C SER A 126 6.83 -5.06 -4.45
N LEU A 127 7.99 -4.48 -4.67
CA LEU A 127 8.24 -3.52 -5.73
C LEU A 127 9.53 -3.93 -6.43
N ASP A 128 9.52 -4.13 -7.73
CA ASP A 128 10.73 -4.39 -8.49
C ASP A 128 10.75 -3.47 -9.70
N GLY A 129 11.76 -2.61 -9.79
CA GLY A 129 11.86 -1.58 -10.81
C GLY A 129 13.18 -1.68 -11.58
N HIS A 130 13.10 -1.45 -12.88
CA HIS A 130 14.29 -1.24 -13.71
C HIS A 130 14.02 -0.23 -14.83
N ASN A 131 15.02 0.57 -15.17
CA ASN A 131 15.02 1.31 -16.42
C ASN A 131 15.62 0.41 -17.53
N PRO A 132 14.93 0.16 -18.67
CA PRO A 132 15.47 -0.62 -19.78
C PRO A 132 16.59 0.09 -20.54
N GLN A 133 16.58 1.43 -20.59
CA GLN A 133 17.55 2.27 -21.29
C GLN A 133 18.76 2.61 -20.39
N GLY A 134 18.54 2.71 -19.09
CA GLY A 134 19.58 2.89 -18.08
C GLY A 134 20.21 1.55 -17.68
N GLY A 135 21.55 1.46 -17.68
CA GLY A 135 22.26 0.23 -17.27
C GLY A 135 21.92 -0.24 -15.85
N SER A 136 22.59 -1.29 -15.37
CA SER A 136 22.26 -1.97 -14.09
C SER A 136 22.09 -1.07 -12.84
N LEU A 137 22.61 0.16 -12.84
CA LEU A 137 22.43 1.16 -11.77
C LEU A 137 20.98 1.62 -11.57
N TYR A 138 20.08 1.42 -12.53
CA TYR A 138 18.68 1.81 -12.42
C TYR A 138 17.77 0.68 -11.94
N ARG A 139 18.36 -0.41 -11.43
CA ARG A 139 17.62 -1.53 -10.83
C ARG A 139 17.44 -1.31 -9.34
N PHE A 140 16.20 -1.32 -8.89
CA PHE A 140 15.85 -1.31 -7.48
C PHE A 140 14.81 -2.39 -7.16
N SER A 141 14.82 -2.83 -5.91
CA SER A 141 13.80 -3.73 -5.38
C SER A 141 13.40 -3.26 -3.99
N GLY A 142 12.12 -3.32 -3.69
CA GLY A 142 11.48 -2.92 -2.46
C GLY A 142 10.61 -4.05 -1.94
N ARG A 143 10.54 -4.19 -0.61
CA ARG A 143 9.54 -5.02 0.04
C ARG A 143 9.12 -4.35 1.32
N ALA A 144 7.83 -4.13 1.49
CA ALA A 144 7.21 -3.73 2.74
C ALA A 144 6.30 -4.84 3.27
N ARG A 145 6.24 -4.96 4.59
CA ARG A 145 5.29 -5.82 5.28
C ARG A 145 4.71 -5.04 6.45
N ALA A 146 3.39 -4.95 6.51
CA ALA A 146 2.64 -4.52 7.67
C ALA A 146 2.00 -5.75 8.33
N ASP A 147 2.37 -6.03 9.57
CA ASP A 147 1.75 -7.05 10.41
C ASP A 147 0.68 -6.35 11.25
N LEU A 148 -0.57 -6.39 10.77
CA LEU A 148 -1.69 -5.66 11.37
C LEU A 148 -2.06 -6.24 12.73
N HIS A 149 -1.93 -7.55 12.89
CA HIS A 149 -2.10 -8.17 14.21
C HIS A 149 -1.07 -7.63 15.23
N ALA A 150 0.21 -7.54 14.84
CA ALA A 150 1.22 -6.93 15.71
C ALA A 150 1.03 -5.42 15.89
N TRP A 151 0.42 -4.72 14.93
CA TRP A 151 0.09 -3.29 15.01
C TRP A 151 -0.93 -3.06 16.11
N TRP A 152 -2.07 -3.76 16.06
CA TRP A 152 -3.12 -3.67 17.08
C TRP A 152 -2.60 -4.11 18.45
N ALA A 153 -1.85 -5.21 18.53
CA ALA A 153 -1.27 -5.68 19.79
C ALA A 153 -0.22 -4.72 20.38
N ALA A 154 0.34 -3.79 19.60
CA ALA A 154 1.20 -2.72 20.11
C ALA A 154 0.40 -1.53 20.65
N LEU A 155 -0.80 -1.29 20.11
CA LEU A 155 -1.74 -0.27 20.57
C LEU A 155 -2.51 -0.69 21.83
N ASP A 156 -2.77 -1.98 22.01
CA ASP A 156 -3.42 -2.52 23.22
C ASP A 156 -2.54 -2.46 24.48
N ARG A 157 -1.25 -2.13 24.33
CA ARG A 157 -0.31 -2.03 25.46
C ARG A 157 -0.45 -0.69 26.17
N PRO A 158 -0.23 -0.64 27.49
CA PRO A 158 -0.13 0.63 28.20
C PRO A 158 0.92 1.55 27.56
N SER A 159 0.66 2.87 27.53
CA SER A 159 1.59 3.88 26.99
C SER A 159 2.97 3.87 27.68
N SER A 160 3.00 3.44 28.96
CA SER A 160 4.21 3.29 29.79
C SER A 160 5.00 2.00 29.54
N ALA A 161 4.46 1.06 28.76
CA ALA A 161 5.12 -0.21 28.50
C ALA A 161 6.35 -0.04 27.58
N PRO A 162 7.38 -0.90 27.73
CA PRO A 162 8.51 -0.91 26.81
C PRO A 162 8.06 -1.13 25.35
N PRO A 163 8.76 -0.52 24.36
CA PRO A 163 8.44 -0.73 22.95
C PRO A 163 8.42 -2.21 22.58
N ALA A 164 7.53 -2.56 21.65
CA ALA A 164 7.48 -3.90 21.09
C ALA A 164 8.87 -4.31 20.55
N ALA A 165 9.27 -5.55 20.83
CA ALA A 165 10.56 -6.10 20.40
C ALA A 165 10.70 -6.14 18.87
N ARG A 166 9.59 -6.09 18.14
CA ARG A 166 9.54 -6.08 16.67
C ARG A 166 8.59 -5.00 16.20
N ALA A 167 9.07 -4.17 15.27
CA ALA A 167 8.23 -3.18 14.58
C ALA A 167 7.13 -3.88 13.75
N PRO A 168 5.86 -3.52 13.92
CA PRO A 168 4.75 -4.11 13.16
C PRO A 168 4.85 -3.88 11.65
N VAL A 169 5.35 -2.72 11.23
CA VAL A 169 5.58 -2.41 9.81
C VAL A 169 7.07 -2.31 9.52
N VAL A 170 7.52 -3.02 8.50
CA VAL A 170 8.91 -3.02 8.05
C VAL A 170 8.97 -2.91 6.53
N GLY A 171 9.61 -1.85 6.05
CA GLY A 171 9.99 -1.65 4.66
C GLY A 171 11.48 -1.91 4.45
N THR A 172 11.86 -2.52 3.33
CA THR A 172 13.25 -2.62 2.90
C THR A 172 13.34 -2.26 1.44
N ALA A 173 14.25 -1.36 1.08
CA ALA A 173 14.59 -1.07 -0.29
C ALA A 173 16.06 -1.43 -0.53
N LYS A 174 16.34 -2.06 -1.66
CA LYS A 174 17.67 -2.45 -2.10
C LYS A 174 17.93 -1.79 -3.44
N HIS A 175 19.01 -1.06 -3.47
CA HIS A 175 19.58 -0.44 -4.65
C HIS A 175 21.03 -0.90 -4.81
N ARG A 176 21.65 -0.68 -5.98
CA ARG A 176 23.08 -0.97 -6.14
C ARG A 176 23.94 -0.09 -5.23
N LEU A 177 23.54 1.17 -5.03
CA LEU A 177 24.27 2.14 -4.20
C LEU A 177 24.09 1.89 -2.69
N GLY A 178 22.96 1.32 -2.28
CA GLY A 178 22.64 1.20 -0.87
C GLY A 178 21.42 0.35 -0.57
N LYS A 179 21.19 0.11 0.71
CA LYS A 179 20.00 -0.52 1.25
C LYS A 179 19.36 0.44 2.24
N ALA A 180 18.06 0.65 2.12
CA ALA A 180 17.25 1.35 3.10
C ALA A 180 16.37 0.34 3.85
N ARG A 181 16.10 0.64 5.12
CA ARG A 181 15.13 -0.07 5.95
C ARG A 181 14.28 0.97 6.66
N LEU A 182 12.98 0.89 6.44
CA LEU A 182 11.96 1.65 7.14
C LEU A 182 11.35 0.75 8.22
N THR A 183 11.11 1.29 9.40
CA THR A 183 10.31 0.62 10.43
C THR A 183 9.32 1.61 11.01
N VAL A 184 8.07 1.20 11.13
CA VAL A 184 7.00 2.01 11.74
C VAL A 184 6.49 1.27 12.97
N THR A 185 6.40 1.98 14.09
CA THR A 185 5.94 1.44 15.36
C THR A 185 4.89 2.36 15.96
N PRO A 186 3.64 1.90 16.14
CA PRO A 186 2.59 2.66 16.79
C PRO A 186 2.74 2.57 18.31
N ARG A 187 2.26 3.59 19.01
CA ARG A 187 1.99 3.58 20.45
C ARG A 187 0.71 4.35 20.73
N PRO A 188 -0.09 3.92 21.71
CA PRO A 188 -1.21 4.73 22.16
C PRO A 188 -0.69 5.99 22.84
N ALA A 189 -1.35 7.11 22.59
CA ALA A 189 -1.20 8.34 23.35
C ALA A 189 -2.33 8.46 24.40
N GLU A 190 -2.17 9.36 25.36
CA GLU A 190 -3.11 9.51 26.49
C GLU A 190 -4.45 10.13 26.07
N ASP A 191 -4.48 10.84 24.95
CA ASP A 191 -5.63 11.55 24.38
C ASP A 191 -6.46 10.70 23.40
N GLY A 192 -6.19 9.39 23.31
CA GLY A 192 -6.85 8.49 22.37
C GLY A 192 -6.30 8.54 20.94
N THR A 193 -5.27 9.35 20.66
CA THR A 193 -4.55 9.35 19.39
C THR A 193 -3.44 8.29 19.36
N TRP A 194 -2.81 8.11 18.21
CA TRP A 194 -1.64 7.25 18.07
C TRP A 194 -0.38 8.07 17.85
N ARG A 195 0.65 7.78 18.65
CA ARG A 195 2.01 8.24 18.39
C ARG A 195 2.72 7.22 17.53
N VAL A 196 3.04 7.59 16.29
CA VAL A 196 3.67 6.71 15.31
C VAL A 196 5.12 7.11 15.11
N SER A 197 6.04 6.24 15.53
CA SER A 197 7.47 6.43 15.31
C SER A 197 7.90 5.79 14.00
N VAL A 198 8.44 6.60 13.11
CA VAL A 198 8.97 6.20 11.81
C VAL A 198 10.48 6.33 11.82
N VAL A 199 11.16 5.23 11.49
CA VAL A 199 12.61 5.16 11.49
C VAL A 199 13.11 4.68 10.14
N LEU A 200 13.93 5.51 9.49
CA LEU A 200 14.61 5.19 8.24
C LEU A 200 16.10 4.96 8.50
N SER A 201 16.58 3.75 8.19
CA SER A 201 17.99 3.38 8.27
C SER A 201 18.58 3.12 6.89
N VAL A 202 19.58 3.90 6.49
CA VAL A 202 20.23 3.81 5.17
C VAL A 202 21.69 3.37 5.31
N ARG A 203 22.08 2.39 4.50
CA ARG A 203 23.43 1.81 4.48
C ARG A 203 23.93 1.61 3.04
N GLY A 204 25.11 2.15 2.72
CA GLY A 204 25.78 1.90 1.43
C GLY A 204 26.28 0.46 1.26
N ARG A 205 26.41 -0.01 0.01
CA ARG A 205 26.94 -1.35 -0.35
C ARG A 205 28.41 -1.29 -0.82
N TRP A 206 29.10 -2.43 -0.61
CA TRP A 206 30.54 -2.68 -0.47
C TRP A 206 31.55 -1.93 -1.36
N LEU A 207 31.27 -1.60 -2.62
CA LEU A 207 32.27 -0.92 -3.50
C LEU A 207 32.09 0.60 -3.60
N LEU A 208 30.91 1.14 -3.27
CA LEU A 208 30.61 2.58 -3.37
C LEU A 208 30.33 3.19 -2.00
N ARG A 209 30.66 2.48 -0.91
CA ARG A 209 30.51 2.97 0.47
C ARG A 209 31.15 4.34 0.72
N PRO A 210 32.37 4.64 0.24
CA PRO A 210 32.96 5.97 0.42
C PRO A 210 32.14 7.05 -0.30
N VAL A 211 31.77 6.80 -1.56
CA VAL A 211 30.96 7.73 -2.38
C VAL A 211 29.59 7.96 -1.77
N ALA A 212 28.90 6.89 -1.36
CA ALA A 212 27.60 6.97 -0.70
C ALA A 212 27.68 7.66 0.67
N ALA A 213 28.78 7.48 1.41
CA ALA A 213 28.99 8.16 2.68
C ALA A 213 29.18 9.67 2.49
N VAL A 214 29.97 10.09 1.49
CA VAL A 214 30.16 11.50 1.15
C VAL A 214 28.87 12.13 0.63
N GLY A 215 28.19 11.45 -0.30
CA GLY A 215 26.89 11.89 -0.81
C GLY A 215 25.86 12.04 0.30
N LEU A 216 25.74 11.05 1.19
CA LEU A 216 24.85 11.14 2.35
C LEU A 216 25.29 12.19 3.38
N LEU A 217 26.59 12.49 3.51
CA LEU A 217 27.06 13.54 4.41
C LEU A 217 26.59 14.92 3.92
N LEU A 218 26.76 15.18 2.63
CA LEU A 218 26.33 16.43 1.98
C LEU A 218 24.80 16.53 1.90
N ALA A 219 24.14 15.42 1.57
CA ALA A 219 22.69 15.34 1.44
C ALA A 219 21.98 15.02 2.77
N ARG A 220 22.67 14.96 3.92
CA ARG A 220 22.05 14.51 5.17
C ARG A 220 20.86 15.38 5.55
N ARG A 221 21.07 16.70 5.55
CA ARG A 221 20.05 17.69 5.92
C ARG A 221 18.86 17.70 4.96
N PRO A 222 19.04 17.76 3.62
CA PRO A 222 17.90 17.69 2.71
C PRO A 222 17.18 16.34 2.78
N VAL A 223 17.89 15.22 2.96
CA VAL A 223 17.25 13.90 3.16
C VAL A 223 16.48 13.83 4.47
N GLU A 224 17.03 14.37 5.56
CA GLU A 224 16.34 14.44 6.85
C GLU A 224 15.08 15.31 6.76
N ARG A 225 15.18 16.45 6.07
CA ARG A 225 14.03 17.33 5.82
C ARG A 225 12.96 16.65 4.98
N GLY A 226 13.33 16.11 3.81
CA GLY A 226 12.37 15.43 2.94
C GLY A 226 11.78 14.16 3.59
N PHE A 227 12.54 13.48 4.46
CA PHE A 227 12.00 12.40 5.27
C PHE A 227 10.96 12.88 6.29
N ARG A 228 11.20 14.01 6.98
CA ARG A 228 10.21 14.59 7.90
C ARG A 228 8.99 15.06 7.15
N GLU A 229 9.16 15.86 6.11
CA GLU A 229 8.09 16.37 5.25
C GLU A 229 7.24 15.23 4.68
N GLY A 230 7.86 14.14 4.21
CA GLY A 230 7.12 12.98 3.72
C GLY A 230 6.37 12.20 4.81
N VAL A 231 6.87 12.16 6.04
CA VAL A 231 6.16 11.53 7.17
C VAL A 231 5.04 12.43 7.69
N ASP A 232 5.24 13.74 7.72
CA ASP A 232 4.22 14.73 8.08
C ASP A 232 3.10 14.74 7.03
N GLY A 233 3.43 14.78 5.73
CA GLY A 233 2.44 14.68 4.65
C GLY A 233 1.64 13.38 4.69
N ALA A 234 2.28 12.24 4.97
CA ALA A 234 1.56 10.98 5.15
C ALA A 234 0.63 10.99 6.39
N ALA A 235 0.95 11.76 7.42
CA ALA A 235 0.10 11.94 8.59
C ALA A 235 -1.11 12.85 8.28
N GLU A 236 -0.91 13.86 7.44
CA GLU A 236 -1.97 14.74 6.93
C GLU A 236 -2.94 13.97 6.02
N GLU A 237 -2.44 13.24 5.02
CA GLU A 237 -3.25 12.36 4.16
C GLU A 237 -4.05 11.35 4.98
N TRP A 238 -3.45 10.77 6.02
CA TRP A 238 -4.16 9.88 6.93
C TRP A 238 -5.29 10.59 7.68
N ALA A 239 -5.09 11.82 8.13
CA ALA A 239 -6.11 12.59 8.81
C ALA A 239 -7.27 12.94 7.87
N GLU A 240 -6.98 13.29 6.62
CA GLU A 240 -7.98 13.52 5.57
C GLU A 240 -8.79 12.26 5.30
N LEU A 241 -8.12 11.12 5.05
CA LEU A 241 -8.78 9.83 4.84
C LEU A 241 -9.67 9.44 6.01
N LEU A 242 -9.21 9.63 7.26
CA LEU A 242 -10.01 9.35 8.45
C LEU A 242 -11.20 10.30 8.61
N ALA A 243 -11.07 11.56 8.19
CA ALA A 243 -12.16 12.53 8.26
C ALA A 243 -13.30 12.19 7.29
N GLU A 244 -12.98 11.55 6.17
CA GLU A 244 -13.95 11.05 5.19
C GLU A 244 -14.56 9.71 5.58
N LEU A 245 -14.01 9.02 6.60
CA LEU A 245 -14.53 7.71 6.97
C LEU A 245 -15.94 7.80 7.56
N PRO A 246 -16.90 7.02 7.03
CA PRO A 246 -18.22 6.95 7.59
C PRO A 246 -18.17 6.29 8.97
N SER A 247 -18.83 6.88 9.97
CA SER A 247 -19.04 6.24 11.28
C SER A 247 -20.06 5.07 11.25
N LEU A 248 -20.46 4.65 10.06
CA LEU A 248 -21.42 3.58 9.81
C LEU A 248 -20.84 2.20 10.17
N HIS A 249 -21.75 1.28 10.51
CA HIS A 249 -21.44 -0.12 10.81
C HIS A 249 -22.53 -1.03 10.22
N GLY A 250 -22.28 -2.33 10.17
CA GLY A 250 -23.20 -3.34 9.66
C GLY A 250 -23.52 -3.18 8.18
N GLU A 251 -24.77 -3.45 7.81
CA GLU A 251 -25.23 -3.31 6.43
C GLU A 251 -25.17 -1.86 5.91
N ALA A 252 -25.23 -0.85 6.79
CA ALA A 252 -25.09 0.54 6.37
C ALA A 252 -23.68 0.82 5.85
N LEU A 253 -22.65 0.30 6.54
CA LEU A 253 -21.27 0.39 6.08
C LEU A 253 -21.06 -0.40 4.78
N ARG A 254 -21.67 -1.58 4.67
CA ARG A 254 -21.62 -2.38 3.45
C ARG A 254 -22.24 -1.66 2.25
N ALA A 255 -23.38 -1.01 2.44
CA ALA A 255 -24.05 -0.23 1.41
C ALA A 255 -23.20 0.97 0.98
N GLU A 256 -22.59 1.67 1.93
CA GLU A 256 -21.66 2.78 1.66
C GLU A 256 -20.44 2.33 0.84
N ILE A 257 -19.83 1.20 1.21
CA ILE A 257 -18.71 0.62 0.45
C ILE A 257 -19.16 0.25 -0.97
N ALA A 258 -20.35 -0.34 -1.11
CA ALA A 258 -20.90 -0.66 -2.43
C ALA A 258 -21.14 0.62 -3.27
N ASP A 259 -21.64 1.68 -2.66
CA ASP A 259 -21.90 2.95 -3.33
C ASP A 259 -20.59 3.61 -3.80
N ALA A 260 -19.60 3.69 -2.90
CA ALA A 260 -18.26 4.18 -3.20
C ALA A 260 -17.57 3.39 -4.33
N LEU A 261 -17.76 2.07 -4.39
CA LEU A 261 -17.23 1.24 -5.48
C LEU A 261 -17.91 1.49 -6.83
N THR A 262 -19.12 2.04 -6.86
CA THR A 262 -19.90 2.25 -8.09
C THR A 262 -19.89 3.71 -8.55
N THR A 263 -19.39 4.62 -7.72
CA THR A 263 -19.35 6.06 -7.99
C THR A 263 -18.03 6.43 -8.69
N PRO A 264 -18.07 7.31 -9.72
CA PRO A 264 -16.88 7.84 -10.39
C PRO A 264 -16.05 8.81 -9.54
#